data_AF-A0A6L7WKW4-F1
#
_entry.id   AF-A0A6L7WKW4-F1
#
_cell.length_a   1.000
_cell.length_b   1.000
_cell.length_c   1.000
_cell.angle_alpha   90.00
_cell.angle_beta   90.00
_cell.angle_gamma   90.00
#
_symmetry.space_group_name_H-M   'P 1'
#
loop_
_entity.id
_entity.type
_entity.pdbx_description
1 polymer ?
#
loop_
_entity_poly.entity_id
_entity_poly.type
_entity_poly.pdbx_seq_one_letter_code
_entity_poly.pdbx_strand_id
1 'polypeptide(L)'
;MPLVTALLCLYVVARESLNNSQGAIEHAWNAVAAVLLAQAALYGFQTFNEFFRPGFRFAGGVGYDRMALFWSQQAIAAVYFTAALTKLIESRGAWAWHTPRIVIQIVKSTRQAYYTRLEPGSLEHCESLVRSMSRHPHWTRLLLGAGLLVELAAPLFLYNRAASAAGGVLLIAFHLVNRRYMRLPFKEQQLLVGIFFLQVPFALVALIEFCGAAF
;
A
#
# COMPACT_ATOMS: atom_id res chain seq x y z
N MET A 1 -4.58 23.94 4.50
CA MET A 1 -4.46 22.51 4.12
C MET A 1 -5.46 22.03 3.06
N PRO A 2 -6.78 22.32 3.10
CA PRO A 2 -7.75 21.74 2.16
C PRO A 2 -7.39 21.88 0.67
N LEU A 3 -7.01 23.10 0.27
CA LEU A 3 -6.67 23.40 -1.12
C LEU A 3 -5.45 22.61 -1.60
N VAL A 4 -4.40 22.51 -0.78
CA VAL A 4 -3.16 21.80 -1.13
C VAL A 4 -3.45 20.30 -1.31
N THR A 5 -4.17 19.67 -0.39
CA THR A 5 -4.52 18.25 -0.51
C THR A 5 -5.42 17.97 -1.71
N ALA A 6 -6.37 18.86 -2.02
CA ALA A 6 -7.23 18.74 -3.18
C ALA A 6 -6.44 18.88 -4.50
N LEU A 7 -5.55 19.88 -4.59
CA LEU A 7 -4.70 20.08 -5.77
C LEU A 7 -3.73 18.92 -5.98
N LEU A 8 -3.11 18.41 -4.91
CA LEU A 8 -2.24 17.22 -5.00
C LEU A 8 -3.04 15.99 -5.44
N CYS A 9 -4.24 15.78 -4.89
CA CYS A 9 -5.12 14.69 -5.31
C CYS A 9 -5.44 14.78 -6.81
N LEU A 10 -5.86 15.95 -7.28
CA LEU A 10 -6.18 16.19 -8.69
C LEU A 10 -4.95 15.97 -9.58
N TYR A 11 -3.79 16.48 -9.18
CA TYR A 11 -2.55 16.29 -9.91
C TYR A 11 -2.19 14.81 -10.07
N VAL A 12 -2.21 14.04 -8.97
CA VAL A 12 -1.89 12.60 -9.02
C VAL A 12 -2.90 11.88 -9.91
N VAL A 13 -4.21 12.08 -9.72
CA VAL A 13 -5.24 11.42 -10.53
C VAL A 13 -5.11 11.77 -12.01
N ALA A 14 -4.88 13.04 -12.35
CA ALA A 14 -4.73 13.49 -13.73
C ALA A 14 -3.47 12.89 -14.39
N ARG A 15 -2.33 12.93 -13.69
CA ARG A 15 -1.07 12.36 -14.17
C ARG A 15 -1.20 10.86 -14.45
N GLU A 16 -1.77 10.11 -13.51
CA GLU A 16 -1.90 8.65 -13.67
C GLU A 16 -2.96 8.28 -14.70
N SER A 17 -4.03 9.07 -14.84
CA SER A 17 -5.00 8.88 -15.93
C SER A 17 -4.33 9.07 -17.29
N LEU A 18 -3.48 10.10 -17.45
CA LEU A 18 -2.71 10.33 -18.67
C LEU A 18 -1.73 9.18 -18.96
N ASN A 19 -0.98 8.72 -17.96
CA ASN A 19 -0.06 7.58 -18.10
C ASN A 19 -0.80 6.32 -18.56
N ASN A 20 -1.95 6.03 -17.94
CA ASN A 20 -2.79 4.89 -18.32
C ASN A 20 -3.29 5.00 -19.75
N SER A 21 -3.70 6.19 -20.21
CA SER A 21 -4.11 6.43 -21.61
C SER A 21 -2.97 6.23 -22.61
N GLN A 22 -1.72 6.39 -22.19
CA GLN A 22 -0.52 6.15 -23.01
C GLN A 22 -0.04 4.68 -22.96
N GLY A 23 -0.79 3.79 -22.30
CA GLY A 23 -0.44 2.37 -22.17
C GLY A 23 0.57 2.06 -21.05
N ALA A 24 0.99 3.07 -20.28
CA ALA A 24 1.81 2.89 -19.08
C ALA A 24 0.91 2.55 -17.88
N ILE A 25 0.39 1.32 -17.87
CA ILE A 25 -0.47 0.84 -16.79
C ILE A 25 0.38 0.57 -15.56
N GLU A 26 0.42 1.54 -14.65
CA GLU A 26 1.04 1.43 -13.33
C GLU A 26 -0.03 1.58 -12.23
N HIS A 27 0.07 0.74 -11.20
CA HIS A 27 -0.89 0.75 -10.08
C HIS A 27 -0.28 1.25 -8.77
N ALA A 28 1.00 1.63 -8.77
CA ALA A 28 1.73 2.08 -7.59
C ALA A 28 1.11 3.36 -6.99
N TRP A 29 0.55 4.24 -7.82
CA TRP A 29 0.00 5.51 -7.37
C TRP A 29 -1.45 5.46 -6.89
N ASN A 30 -2.17 4.36 -7.12
CA ASN A 30 -3.58 4.23 -6.72
C ASN A 30 -3.76 4.38 -5.20
N ALA A 31 -2.84 3.85 -4.41
CA ALA A 31 -2.88 3.98 -2.95
C ALA A 31 -2.64 5.43 -2.49
N VAL A 32 -1.72 6.14 -3.17
CA VAL A 32 -1.44 7.56 -2.91
C VAL A 32 -2.67 8.40 -3.23
N ALA A 33 -3.27 8.17 -4.39
CA ALA A 33 -4.51 8.85 -4.80
C ALA A 33 -5.64 8.59 -3.78
N ALA A 34 -5.82 7.36 -3.30
CA ALA A 34 -6.84 7.03 -2.30
C ALA A 34 -6.62 7.77 -0.97
N VAL A 35 -5.37 7.87 -0.49
CA VAL A 35 -5.03 8.63 0.72
C VAL A 35 -5.30 10.12 0.53
N LEU A 36 -4.83 10.70 -0.57
CA LEU A 36 -5.04 12.12 -0.87
C LEU A 36 -6.53 12.45 -1.03
N LEU A 37 -7.30 11.56 -1.65
CA LEU A 37 -8.74 11.70 -1.80
C LEU A 37 -9.44 11.65 -0.43
N ALA A 38 -9.06 10.72 0.45
CA ALA A 38 -9.62 10.64 1.79
C ALA A 38 -9.33 11.92 2.60
N GLN A 39 -8.09 12.43 2.54
CA GLN A 39 -7.74 13.69 3.20
C GLN A 39 -8.47 14.90 2.60
N ALA A 40 -8.56 14.98 1.27
CA ALA A 40 -9.28 16.06 0.59
C ALA A 40 -10.78 16.04 0.94
N ALA A 41 -11.40 14.86 1.03
CA ALA A 41 -12.79 14.71 1.44
C ALA A 41 -13.00 15.17 2.89
N LEU A 42 -12.11 14.81 3.81
CA LEU A 42 -12.19 15.23 5.20
C LEU A 42 -12.06 16.76 5.35
N TYR A 43 -11.08 17.37 4.69
CA TYR A 43 -10.92 18.82 4.76
C TYR A 43 -12.00 19.57 3.98
N GLY A 44 -12.57 18.98 2.93
CA GLY A 44 -13.80 19.49 2.30
C GLY A 44 -14.99 19.47 3.26
N PHE A 45 -15.13 18.39 4.03
CA PHE A 45 -16.13 18.28 5.10
C PHE A 45 -15.89 19.28 6.23
N GLN A 46 -14.64 19.59 6.56
CA GLN A 46 -14.30 20.69 7.47
C GLN A 46 -14.85 22.02 6.97
N THR A 47 -14.49 22.42 5.75
CA THR A 47 -14.95 23.68 5.16
C THR A 47 -16.47 23.75 5.08
N PHE A 48 -17.12 22.65 4.72
CA PHE A 48 -18.58 22.55 4.70
C PHE A 48 -19.18 22.79 6.09
N ASN A 49 -18.65 22.16 7.13
CA ASN A 49 -19.16 22.33 8.49
C ASN A 49 -18.88 23.72 9.05
N GLU A 50 -17.72 24.32 8.78
CA GLU A 50 -17.42 25.69 9.20
C GLU A 50 -18.43 26.68 8.63
N PHE A 51 -18.91 26.45 7.40
CA PHE A 51 -19.90 27.29 6.76
C PHE A 51 -21.34 27.01 7.20
N PHE A 52 -21.76 25.73 7.21
CA PHE A 52 -23.16 25.34 7.44
C PHE A 52 -23.49 24.90 8.87
N ARG A 53 -22.49 24.52 9.66
CA ARG A 53 -22.62 23.95 11.01
C ARG A 53 -21.52 24.47 11.95
N PRO A 54 -21.45 25.79 12.17
CA PRO A 54 -20.41 26.38 13.00
C PRO A 54 -20.43 25.76 14.41
N GLY A 55 -19.26 25.35 14.89
CA GLY A 55 -19.10 24.68 16.18
C GLY A 55 -19.23 23.16 16.15
N PHE A 56 -19.44 22.53 14.99
CA PHE A 56 -19.35 21.08 14.87
C PHE A 56 -18.00 20.56 15.37
N ARG A 57 -18.02 19.50 16.17
CA ARG A 57 -16.83 18.79 16.65
C ARG A 57 -17.06 17.30 16.53
N PHE A 58 -16.02 16.56 16.16
CA PHE A 58 -16.08 15.10 16.23
C PHE A 58 -16.24 14.64 17.68
N ALA A 59 -16.82 13.45 17.86
CA ALA A 59 -16.94 12.82 19.16
C ALA A 59 -15.58 12.75 19.87
N GLY A 60 -15.57 13.03 21.18
CA GLY A 60 -14.35 13.08 21.97
C GLY A 60 -13.44 14.30 21.70
N GLY A 61 -13.92 15.29 20.94
CA GLY A 61 -13.17 16.52 20.66
C GLY A 61 -11.97 16.33 19.73
N VAL A 62 -11.97 15.25 18.93
CA VAL A 62 -10.90 14.95 17.99
C VAL A 62 -10.83 16.04 16.90
N GLY A 63 -9.65 16.63 16.72
CA GLY A 63 -9.39 17.61 15.66
C GLY A 63 -9.29 16.98 14.27
N TYR A 64 -9.46 17.81 13.23
CA TYR A 64 -9.40 17.39 11.83
C TYR A 64 -8.06 16.75 11.43
N ASP A 65 -6.93 17.24 11.94
CA ASP A 65 -5.60 16.69 11.59
C ASP A 65 -5.43 15.24 12.07
N ARG A 66 -5.88 14.94 13.29
CA ARG A 66 -5.85 13.57 13.82
C ARG A 66 -6.81 12.67 13.03
N MET A 67 -7.97 13.22 12.64
CA MET A 67 -8.91 12.49 11.78
C MET A 67 -8.33 12.24 10.39
N ALA A 68 -7.52 13.16 9.85
CA ALA A 68 -6.86 13.01 8.55
C ALA A 68 -5.86 11.85 8.56
N LEU A 69 -5.09 11.71 9.64
CA LEU A 69 -4.21 10.56 9.84
C LEU A 69 -5.00 9.25 9.86
N PHE A 70 -6.12 9.20 10.61
CA PHE A 70 -6.95 8.01 10.70
C PHE A 70 -7.62 7.64 9.37
N TRP A 71 -8.16 8.63 8.63
CA TRP A 71 -8.73 8.42 7.30
C TRP A 71 -7.68 7.96 6.29
N SER A 72 -6.43 8.42 6.44
CA SER A 72 -5.31 7.93 5.64
C SER A 72 -5.01 6.45 5.93
N GLN A 73 -5.01 6.04 7.20
CA GLN A 73 -4.87 4.63 7.57
C GLN A 73 -6.02 3.78 7.04
N GLN A 74 -7.27 4.28 7.13
CA GLN A 74 -8.45 3.62 6.57
C GLN A 74 -8.35 3.46 5.06
N ALA A 75 -7.91 4.48 4.32
CA ALA A 75 -7.72 4.41 2.88
C ALA A 75 -6.68 3.33 2.50
N ILE A 76 -5.55 3.29 3.21
CA ILE A 76 -4.51 2.26 2.99
C ILE A 76 -5.08 0.86 3.29
N ALA A 77 -5.76 0.69 4.42
CA ALA A 77 -6.37 -0.59 4.80
C ALA A 77 -7.41 -1.04 3.76
N ALA A 78 -8.24 -0.11 3.27
CA ALA A 78 -9.23 -0.38 2.23
C ALA A 78 -8.57 -0.84 0.92
N VAL A 79 -7.45 -0.25 0.52
CA VAL A 79 -6.70 -0.67 -0.67
C VAL A 79 -6.21 -2.11 -0.55
N TYR A 80 -5.56 -2.48 0.57
CA TYR A 80 -5.11 -3.86 0.78
C TYR A 80 -6.27 -4.84 0.88
N PHE A 81 -7.31 -4.48 1.64
CA PHE A 81 -8.48 -5.33 1.81
C PHE A 81 -9.19 -5.57 0.49
N THR A 82 -9.37 -4.53 -0.33
CA THR A 82 -9.95 -4.64 -1.67
C THR A 82 -9.07 -5.51 -2.56
N ALA A 83 -7.75 -5.34 -2.52
CA ALA A 83 -6.83 -6.19 -3.27
C ALA A 83 -6.91 -7.66 -2.86
N ALA A 84 -7.14 -7.98 -1.58
CA ALA A 84 -7.41 -9.34 -1.13
C ALA A 84 -8.76 -9.87 -1.62
N LEU A 85 -9.82 -9.07 -1.52
CA LEU A 85 -11.15 -9.45 -2.00
C LEU A 85 -11.14 -9.74 -3.50
N THR A 86 -10.52 -8.89 -4.31
CA THR A 86 -10.37 -9.14 -5.75
C THR A 86 -9.62 -10.44 -6.01
N LYS A 87 -8.54 -10.73 -5.28
CA LYS A 87 -7.83 -12.02 -5.39
C LYS A 87 -8.74 -13.20 -5.09
N LEU A 88 -9.57 -13.12 -4.05
CA LEU A 88 -10.51 -14.18 -3.70
C LEU A 88 -11.62 -14.33 -4.74
N ILE A 89 -12.22 -13.24 -5.21
CA ILE A 89 -13.32 -13.26 -6.18
C ILE A 89 -12.83 -13.85 -7.52
N GLU A 90 -11.74 -13.31 -8.08
CA GLU A 90 -11.21 -13.73 -9.38
C GLU A 90 -10.68 -15.18 -9.36
N SER A 91 -10.21 -15.65 -8.20
CA SER A 91 -9.77 -17.03 -8.04
C SER A 91 -10.88 -17.99 -7.58
N ARG A 92 -12.10 -17.51 -7.34
CA ARG A 92 -13.19 -18.28 -6.70
C ARG A 92 -12.77 -18.92 -5.38
N GLY A 93 -12.02 -18.18 -4.57
CA GLY A 93 -11.45 -18.61 -3.29
C GLY A 93 -10.20 -19.50 -3.41
N ALA A 94 -9.82 -19.93 -4.61
CA ALA A 94 -8.70 -20.85 -4.81
C ALA A 94 -7.34 -20.15 -4.94
N TRP A 95 -7.22 -18.86 -4.56
CA TRP A 95 -6.01 -18.07 -4.78
C TRP A 95 -4.76 -18.78 -4.24
N ALA A 96 -4.79 -19.23 -2.98
CA ALA A 96 -3.67 -19.94 -2.36
C ALA A 96 -3.32 -21.25 -3.11
N TRP A 97 -4.31 -21.97 -3.66
CA TRP A 97 -4.08 -23.18 -4.44
C TRP A 97 -3.46 -22.90 -5.81
N HIS A 98 -3.78 -21.74 -6.40
CA HIS A 98 -3.24 -21.30 -7.68
C HIS A 98 -1.89 -20.58 -7.58
N THR A 99 -1.40 -20.28 -6.37
CA THR A 99 -0.10 -19.61 -6.17
C THR A 99 1.09 -20.25 -6.89
N PRO A 100 1.21 -21.59 -7.09
CA PRO A 100 2.34 -22.12 -7.86
C PRO A 100 2.32 -21.68 -9.33
N ARG A 101 1.15 -21.27 -9.87
CA ARG A 101 1.02 -20.72 -11.23
C ARG A 101 1.50 -19.27 -11.34
N ILE A 102 1.80 -18.61 -10.21
CA ILE A 102 2.33 -17.24 -10.21
C ILE A 102 3.68 -17.13 -10.92
N VAL A 103 4.40 -18.24 -11.09
CA VAL A 103 5.62 -18.32 -11.89
C VAL A 103 5.42 -17.78 -13.31
N ILE A 104 4.22 -17.92 -13.87
CA ILE A 104 3.86 -17.35 -15.17
C ILE A 104 3.94 -15.82 -15.13
N GLN A 105 3.49 -15.19 -14.03
CA GLN A 105 3.55 -13.75 -13.85
C GLN A 105 4.99 -13.27 -13.66
N ILE A 106 5.84 -14.06 -13.01
CA ILE A 106 7.28 -13.76 -12.85
C ILE A 106 7.99 -13.79 -14.22
N VAL A 107 7.68 -14.80 -15.05
CA VAL A 107 8.22 -14.89 -16.42
C VAL A 107 7.72 -13.70 -17.25
N LYS A 108 6.44 -13.35 -17.13
CA LYS A 108 5.85 -12.20 -17.83
C LYS A 108 6.52 -10.89 -17.42
N SER A 109 6.64 -10.61 -16.12
CA SER A 109 7.25 -9.36 -15.62
C SER A 109 8.73 -9.26 -16.00
N THR A 110 9.46 -10.38 -15.96
CA THR A 110 10.85 -10.44 -16.39
C THR A 110 11.00 -10.18 -17.89
N ARG A 111 10.18 -10.82 -18.73
CA ARG A 111 10.22 -10.59 -20.19
C ARG A 111 9.85 -9.16 -20.54
N GLN A 112 8.85 -8.59 -19.85
CA GLN A 112 8.50 -7.19 -20.03
C GLN A 112 9.69 -6.28 -19.70
N ALA A 113 10.38 -6.50 -18.58
CA ALA A 113 11.58 -5.74 -18.24
C ALA A 113 12.68 -5.87 -19.31
N TYR A 114 12.88 -7.07 -19.86
CA TYR A 114 13.82 -7.29 -20.96
C TYR A 114 13.41 -6.51 -22.23
N TYR A 115 12.15 -6.55 -22.65
CA TYR A 115 11.71 -5.82 -23.84
C TYR A 115 11.72 -4.30 -23.64
N THR A 116 11.53 -3.81 -22.41
CA THR A 116 11.55 -2.38 -22.11
C THR A 116 12.97 -1.82 -21.97
N ARG A 117 13.91 -2.58 -21.37
CA ARG A 117 15.23 -2.06 -20.96
C ARG A 117 16.43 -2.84 -21.50
N LEU A 118 16.18 -3.94 -22.23
CA LEU A 118 17.21 -4.83 -22.76
C LEU A 118 18.16 -5.36 -21.67
N GLU A 119 17.61 -5.79 -20.52
CA GLU A 119 18.38 -6.31 -19.37
C GLU A 119 18.47 -7.86 -19.39
N PRO A 120 19.50 -8.49 -20.00
CA PRO A 120 19.58 -9.96 -20.16
C PRO A 120 19.76 -10.72 -18.85
N GLY A 121 20.48 -10.17 -17.86
CA GLY A 121 20.70 -10.80 -16.55
C GLY A 121 19.41 -11.01 -15.74
N SER A 122 18.30 -10.41 -16.17
CA SER A 122 17.00 -10.62 -15.57
C SER A 122 16.46 -12.04 -15.83
N LEU A 123 16.84 -12.69 -16.94
CA LEU A 123 16.30 -13.98 -17.38
C LEU A 123 16.83 -15.16 -16.56
N GLU A 124 18.15 -15.27 -16.37
CA GLU A 124 18.76 -16.37 -15.61
C GLU A 124 18.26 -16.44 -14.15
N HIS A 125 18.14 -15.26 -13.52
CA HIS A 125 17.58 -15.18 -12.17
C HIS A 125 16.10 -15.59 -12.13
N CYS A 126 15.33 -15.24 -13.16
CA CYS A 126 13.94 -15.67 -13.29
C CYS A 126 13.85 -17.19 -13.42
N GLU A 127 14.70 -17.82 -14.22
CA GLU A 127 14.72 -19.28 -14.37
C GLU A 127 15.03 -20.00 -13.05
N SER A 128 16.03 -19.51 -12.31
CA SER A 128 16.37 -20.05 -10.99
C SER A 128 15.20 -19.93 -10.00
N LEU A 129 14.53 -18.78 -9.99
CA LEU A 129 13.39 -18.53 -9.11
C LEU A 129 12.19 -19.40 -9.47
N VAL A 130 11.85 -19.49 -10.76
CA VAL A 130 10.78 -20.35 -11.27
C VAL A 130 11.05 -21.80 -10.91
N ARG A 131 12.29 -22.28 -11.15
CA ARG A 131 12.70 -23.65 -10.80
C ARG A 131 12.55 -23.91 -9.30
N SER A 132 12.94 -22.95 -8.45
CA SER A 132 12.80 -23.07 -6.99
C SER A 132 11.34 -23.14 -6.56
N MET A 133 10.49 -22.24 -7.06
CA MET A 133 9.05 -22.20 -6.73
C MET A 133 8.29 -23.42 -7.24
N SER A 134 8.64 -23.93 -8.42
CA SER A 134 8.07 -25.15 -9.00
C SER A 134 8.49 -26.41 -8.26
N ARG A 135 9.72 -26.48 -7.73
CA ARG A 135 10.19 -27.61 -6.91
C ARG A 135 9.58 -27.62 -5.51
N HIS A 136 9.16 -26.45 -5.01
CA HIS A 136 8.66 -26.27 -3.65
C HIS A 136 7.27 -25.62 -3.62
N PRO A 137 6.23 -26.25 -4.20
CA PRO A 137 4.91 -25.63 -4.34
C PRO A 137 4.22 -25.35 -3.00
N HIS A 138 4.49 -26.14 -1.96
CA HIS A 138 3.95 -25.91 -0.61
C HIS A 138 4.52 -24.65 0.04
N TRP A 139 5.83 -24.40 -0.13
CA TRP A 139 6.47 -23.17 0.35
C TRP A 139 5.97 -21.94 -0.40
N THR A 140 5.83 -22.05 -1.73
CA THR A 140 5.22 -21.00 -2.56
C THR A 140 3.81 -20.67 -2.09
N ARG A 141 2.99 -21.70 -1.79
CA ARG A 141 1.64 -21.54 -1.26
C ARG A 141 1.61 -20.90 0.10
N LEU A 142 2.48 -21.32 1.01
CA LEU A 142 2.54 -20.77 2.36
C LEU A 142 2.93 -19.29 2.33
N LEU A 143 4.02 -18.94 1.63
CA LEU A 143 4.54 -17.58 1.58
C LEU A 143 3.57 -16.61 0.92
N LEU A 144 3.04 -16.97 -0.24
CA LEU A 144 2.10 -16.10 -0.95
C LEU A 144 0.74 -16.12 -0.24
N GLY A 145 0.27 -17.30 0.19
CA GLY A 145 -0.94 -17.49 1.01
C GLY A 145 -0.98 -16.59 2.24
N ALA A 146 0.13 -16.49 2.96
CA ALA A 146 0.25 -15.61 4.12
C ALA A 146 0.06 -14.13 3.73
N GLY A 147 0.54 -13.72 2.56
CA GLY A 147 0.30 -12.36 2.03
C GLY A 147 -1.19 -12.04 1.89
N LEU A 148 -2.00 -12.98 1.39
CA LEU A 148 -3.46 -12.79 1.30
C LEU A 148 -4.10 -12.62 2.68
N LEU A 149 -3.65 -13.37 3.69
CA LEU A 149 -4.15 -13.24 5.06
C LEU A 149 -3.78 -11.86 5.66
N VAL A 150 -2.57 -11.37 5.41
CA VAL A 150 -2.13 -10.03 5.83
C VAL A 150 -3.01 -8.95 5.20
N GLU A 151 -3.29 -9.06 3.90
CA GLU A 151 -4.16 -8.11 3.19
C GLU A 151 -5.62 -8.16 3.69
N LEU A 152 -6.18 -9.36 3.94
CA LEU A 152 -7.51 -9.53 4.54
C LEU A 152 -7.60 -8.96 5.96
N ALA A 153 -6.53 -9.08 6.74
CA ALA A 153 -6.45 -8.57 8.10
C ALA A 153 -6.23 -7.04 8.15
N ALA A 154 -6.04 -6.36 7.01
CA ALA A 154 -5.75 -4.94 6.98
C ALA A 154 -6.72 -4.05 7.79
N PRO A 155 -8.06 -4.29 7.82
CA PRO A 155 -8.97 -3.54 8.68
C PRO A 155 -8.71 -3.75 10.18
N LEU A 156 -8.26 -4.94 10.58
CA LEU A 156 -7.97 -5.26 11.99
C LEU A 156 -6.79 -4.47 12.54
N PHE A 157 -5.85 -4.09 11.65
CA PHE A 157 -4.70 -3.26 12.01
C PHE A 157 -5.10 -1.82 12.40
N LEU A 158 -6.36 -1.41 12.17
CA LEU A 158 -6.87 -0.11 12.59
C LEU A 158 -7.34 -0.07 14.05
N TYR A 159 -7.39 -1.22 14.74
CA TYR A 159 -8.00 -1.33 16.07
C TYR A 159 -7.31 -0.47 17.14
N ASN A 160 -5.98 -0.50 17.17
CA ASN A 160 -5.18 0.33 18.07
C ASN A 160 -3.78 0.58 17.51
N ARG A 161 -2.99 1.40 18.19
CA ARG A 161 -1.63 1.77 17.77
C ARG A 161 -0.69 0.57 17.63
N ALA A 162 -0.77 -0.40 18.54
CA ALA A 162 0.08 -1.59 18.50
C ALA A 162 -0.29 -2.50 17.31
N ALA A 163 -1.58 -2.70 17.07
CA ALA A 163 -2.09 -3.43 15.91
C ALA A 163 -1.70 -2.74 14.59
N SER A 164 -1.74 -1.41 14.56
CA SER A 164 -1.30 -0.62 13.40
C SER A 164 0.19 -0.76 13.14
N ALA A 165 1.03 -0.68 14.18
CA ALA A 165 2.47 -0.89 14.05
C ALA A 165 2.79 -2.33 13.59
N ALA A 166 2.19 -3.34 14.22
CA ALA A 166 2.36 -4.74 13.83
C ALA A 166 1.91 -4.99 12.38
N GLY A 167 0.74 -4.46 12.01
CA GLY A 167 0.23 -4.50 10.65
C GLY A 167 1.16 -3.81 9.65
N GLY A 168 1.73 -2.67 10.02
CA GLY A 168 2.72 -1.97 9.19
C GLY A 168 3.97 -2.79 8.93
N VAL A 169 4.51 -3.48 9.95
CA VAL A 169 5.65 -4.38 9.78
C VAL A 169 5.31 -5.54 8.85
N LEU A 170 4.14 -6.17 9.04
CA LEU A 170 3.68 -7.28 8.20
C LEU A 170 3.48 -6.86 6.73
N LEU A 171 2.89 -5.68 6.49
CA LEU A 171 2.68 -5.15 5.15
C LEU A 171 3.99 -4.78 4.45
N ILE A 172 4.98 -4.24 5.17
CA ILE A 172 6.32 -4.01 4.61
C ILE A 172 7.01 -5.33 4.29
N ALA A 173 6.98 -6.31 5.20
CA ALA A 173 7.55 -7.64 4.96
C ALA A 173 6.92 -8.30 3.73
N PHE A 174 5.59 -8.20 3.58
CA PHE A 174 4.86 -8.64 2.39
C PHE A 174 5.38 -7.98 1.11
N HIS A 175 5.59 -6.66 1.11
CA HIS A 175 6.15 -5.96 -0.06
C HIS A 175 7.59 -6.36 -0.36
N LEU A 176 8.41 -6.64 0.65
CA LEU A 176 9.77 -7.15 0.44
C LEU A 176 9.75 -8.53 -0.22
N VAL A 177 8.83 -9.42 0.20
CA VAL A 177 8.60 -10.71 -0.44
C VAL A 177 8.14 -10.52 -1.89
N ASN A 178 7.15 -9.66 -2.15
CA ASN A 178 6.67 -9.39 -3.51
C ASN A 178 7.77 -8.81 -4.40
N ARG A 179 8.60 -7.90 -3.88
CA ARG A 179 9.75 -7.36 -4.60
C ARG A 179 10.75 -8.47 -4.95
N ARG A 180 11.04 -9.36 -4.00
CA ARG A 180 12.00 -10.45 -4.17
C ARG A 180 11.55 -11.51 -5.17
N TYR A 181 10.27 -11.89 -5.10
CA TYR A 181 9.73 -13.02 -5.87
C TYR A 181 8.99 -12.58 -7.14
N MET A 182 8.21 -11.50 -7.09
CA MET A 182 7.40 -11.05 -8.23
C MET A 182 8.06 -9.91 -9.02
N ARG A 183 9.17 -9.34 -8.52
CA ARG A 183 9.83 -8.15 -9.08
C ARG A 183 8.88 -6.95 -9.22
N LEU A 184 7.97 -6.80 -8.26
CA LEU A 184 7.03 -5.68 -8.19
C LEU A 184 7.43 -4.76 -7.04
N PRO A 185 8.24 -3.71 -7.30
CA PRO A 185 8.62 -2.74 -6.28
C PRO A 185 7.49 -1.72 -6.05
N PHE A 186 6.64 -1.93 -5.06
CA PHE A 186 5.62 -0.96 -4.63
C PHE A 186 6.20 -0.01 -3.57
N LYS A 187 7.03 0.96 -4.00
CA LYS A 187 7.77 1.84 -3.07
C LYS A 187 6.83 2.82 -2.37
N GLU A 188 5.87 3.35 -3.12
CA GLU A 188 4.89 4.34 -2.71
C GLU A 188 4.01 3.77 -1.59
N GLN A 189 3.54 2.52 -1.75
CA GLN A 189 2.79 1.80 -0.72
C GLN A 189 3.62 1.56 0.54
N GLN A 190 4.90 1.18 0.41
CA GLN A 190 5.80 1.00 1.56
C GLN A 190 6.00 2.31 2.31
N LEU A 191 6.17 3.43 1.60
CA LEU A 191 6.28 4.75 2.21
C LEU A 191 5.01 5.16 2.94
N LEU A 192 3.84 4.97 2.32
CA LEU A 192 2.54 5.23 2.97
C LEU A 192 2.38 4.40 4.25
N VAL A 193 2.70 3.11 4.21
CA VAL A 193 2.66 2.25 5.39
C VAL A 193 3.66 2.73 6.45
N GLY A 194 4.88 3.10 6.06
CA GLY A 194 5.88 3.65 6.98
C GLY A 194 5.42 4.94 7.66
N ILE A 195 4.80 5.85 6.91
CA ILE A 195 4.30 7.13 7.43
C ILE A 195 3.09 6.91 8.34
N PHE A 196 2.08 6.18 7.89
CA PHE A 196 0.78 6.15 8.56
C PHE A 196 0.59 4.99 9.52
N PHE A 197 1.16 3.80 9.27
CA PHE A 197 1.02 2.65 10.17
C PHE A 197 2.18 2.58 11.17
N LEU A 198 3.41 2.74 10.70
CA LEU A 198 4.59 2.73 11.58
C LEU A 198 4.87 4.07 12.26
N GLN A 199 4.24 5.16 11.80
CA GLN A 199 4.43 6.50 12.35
C GLN A 199 5.91 6.92 12.38
N VAL A 200 6.66 6.55 11.33
CA VAL A 200 8.11 6.83 11.24
C VAL A 200 8.45 8.30 11.51
N PRO A 201 7.72 9.31 10.99
CA PRO A 201 8.02 10.71 11.31
C PRO A 201 7.97 11.01 12.81
N PHE A 202 6.98 10.45 13.53
CA PHE A 202 6.87 10.63 14.97
C PHE A 202 8.04 9.97 15.71
N ALA A 203 8.43 8.76 15.30
CA ALA A 203 9.56 8.04 15.89
C ALA A 203 10.89 8.79 15.68
N LEU A 204 11.07 9.41 14.51
CA LEU A 204 12.26 10.22 14.21
C LEU A 204 12.33 11.47 15.08
N VAL A 205 11.22 12.20 15.23
CA VAL A 205 11.17 13.38 16.12
C VAL A 205 11.48 12.98 17.56
N ALA A 206 10.85 11.93 18.08
CA ALA A 206 11.09 11.44 19.43
C ALA A 206 12.56 11.02 19.65
N LEU A 207 13.20 10.41 18.66
CA LEU A 207 14.62 10.04 18.71
C LEU A 207 15.52 11.28 18.74
N ILE A 208 15.22 12.29 17.91
CA ILE A 208 15.98 13.55 17.89
C ILE A 208 15.85 14.27 19.23
N GLU A 209 14.65 14.35 19.79
CA GLU A 209 14.42 14.97 21.11
C GLU A 209 15.14 14.20 22.22
N PHE A 210 15.11 12.87 22.21
CA PHE A 210 15.83 12.04 23.17
C PHE A 210 17.34 12.22 23.08
N CYS A 211 17.91 12.23 21.86
CA CYS A 211 19.34 12.44 21.65
C CYS A 211 19.77 13.89 21.90
N GLY A 212 18.91 14.86 21.60
CA GLY A 212 19.15 16.29 21.82
C GLY A 212 19.09 16.70 23.29
N ALA A 213 18.29 16.00 24.10
CA ALA A 213 18.25 16.16 25.55
C ALA A 213 19.42 15.48 26.28
N ALA A 214 20.27 14.74 25.56
CA ALA A 214 21.44 14.05 26.09
C ALA A 214 22.76 14.86 25.98
N PHE A 215 22.68 16.11 25.54
CA PHE A 215 23.78 17.09 25.48
C PHE A 215 23.43 18.34 26.29
#